data_AF-A0A3B0U5Q1-F1
#
_entry.id   AF-A0A3B0U5Q1-F1
#
_cell.length_a   1.000
_cell.length_b   1.000
_cell.length_c   1.000
_cell.angle_alpha   90.00
_cell.angle_beta   90.00
_cell.angle_gamma   90.00
#
_symmetry.space_group_name_H-M   'P 1'
#
loop_
_entity.id
_entity.type
_entity.pdbx_description
1 polymer ?
#
loop_
_entity_poly.entity_id
_entity_poly.type
_entity_poly.pdbx_seq_one_letter_code
_entity_poly.pdbx_strand_id
1 'polypeptide(L)'
;MQGKKHYQEKLFNHFQLSDRVPKNNFYRLLKEVLELQFLYSLTKKYYGQSGQKSIDPVVFFKLCLVGYLENIISDRDLILHSSLRLDILYFLDYDIDEPLPWHSTISRTRQLYPEKVFEQVFTKVLTMCVEKGMVSGHTQATDSAPIKANASMDSLELKVPKEDLETHLRSIRHMSSMDKEDKPIRKSKINKASKQQQEITASDKELQAIKSRNKKWKEDQDQRPGAGNKGSKYTSNKTHYSPTDPDARISVKPGKARKLNYMSQLSVDTAHHVITDIWAYHADKKDNQYLEDIINRLKPRLHKQGFIWRNCIADTGYSSGENYAFLEQEGLVSYIPPHGTYKGGPEGFIYNKEQDHYVCSQGKVIPFKKVFYEKKNNTKKKEYRALKKVCIDCSLRSACLGKTAQEKKFTVTFYREQYERAIARIESKRGRYMKAKRQSTVEPVFGTLTQFRGLRKINTIGIKQANKVMHMSAIAYNLKKYLNFITK
;
A
#
# COMPACT_ATOMS: atom_id res chain seq x y z
N MET A 1 -37.25 17.35 37.45
CA MET A 1 -38.52 18.11 37.32
C MET A 1 -39.12 17.80 35.95
N GLN A 2 -40.43 17.55 35.88
CA GLN A 2 -41.16 17.29 34.62
C GLN A 2 -42.13 18.45 34.35
N GLY A 3 -42.28 18.86 33.09
CA GLY A 3 -43.17 19.96 32.68
C GLY A 3 -43.66 19.77 31.23
N LYS A 4 -44.69 20.51 30.83
CA LYS A 4 -45.23 20.50 29.47
C LYS A 4 -44.59 21.61 28.63
N LYS A 5 -44.04 21.27 27.47
CA LYS A 5 -43.50 22.23 26.50
C LYS A 5 -44.62 22.74 25.61
N HIS A 6 -44.98 24.00 25.74
CA HIS A 6 -45.84 24.69 24.78
C HIS A 6 -44.94 25.25 23.66
N TYR A 7 -45.09 24.73 22.44
CA TYR A 7 -44.36 25.23 21.28
C TYR A 7 -45.13 26.38 20.63
N GLN A 8 -44.50 27.54 20.56
CA GLN A 8 -44.95 28.67 19.75
C GLN A 8 -43.79 29.05 18.81
N GLU A 9 -44.08 29.12 17.52
CA GLU A 9 -43.08 29.47 16.51
C GLU A 9 -42.67 30.94 16.67
N LYS A 10 -41.37 31.21 16.56
CA LYS A 10 -40.85 32.59 16.59
C LYS A 10 -40.91 33.19 15.19
N LEU A 11 -41.52 34.37 15.07
CA LEU A 11 -41.64 35.10 13.81
C LEU A 11 -40.31 35.75 13.35
N PHE A 12 -39.42 36.07 14.29
CA PHE A 12 -38.09 36.62 14.02
C PHE A 12 -37.03 35.89 14.84
N ASN A 13 -35.86 35.65 14.25
CA ASN A 13 -34.76 34.95 14.89
C ASN A 13 -33.50 35.81 14.87
N HIS A 14 -32.96 36.12 16.06
CA HIS A 14 -31.60 36.66 16.19
C HIS A 14 -30.66 35.48 16.46
N PHE A 15 -29.75 35.21 15.53
CA PHE A 15 -28.99 33.97 15.51
C PHE A 15 -27.50 34.24 15.24
N GLN A 16 -26.64 33.68 16.09
CA GLN A 16 -25.21 33.58 15.82
C GLN A 16 -24.80 32.11 15.89
N LEU A 17 -24.19 31.60 14.83
CA LEU A 17 -23.81 30.19 14.73
C LEU A 17 -22.81 29.79 15.83
N SER A 18 -21.89 30.70 16.18
CA SER A 18 -20.90 30.51 17.25
C SER A 18 -21.49 30.23 18.63
N ASP A 19 -22.69 30.75 18.91
CA ASP A 19 -23.37 30.59 20.21
C ASP A 19 -24.03 29.22 20.33
N ARG A 20 -24.35 28.59 19.20
CA ARG A 20 -24.96 27.26 19.14
C ARG A 20 -23.97 26.12 19.06
N VAL A 21 -22.70 26.41 18.75
CA VAL A 21 -21.64 25.40 18.67
C VAL A 21 -20.81 25.47 19.96
N PRO A 22 -20.94 24.50 20.89
CA PRO A 22 -20.22 24.52 22.17
C PRO A 22 -18.70 24.62 22.01
N LYS A 23 -18.00 25.26 22.95
CA LYS A 23 -16.54 25.41 22.94
C LYS A 23 -15.79 24.08 22.90
N ASN A 24 -16.35 23.02 23.50
CA ASN A 24 -15.78 21.67 23.48
C ASN A 24 -16.18 20.85 22.25
N ASN A 25 -16.91 21.43 21.28
CA ASN A 25 -17.27 20.75 20.05
C ASN A 25 -16.02 20.45 19.21
N PHE A 26 -15.95 19.23 18.67
CA PHE A 26 -14.80 18.76 17.89
C PHE A 26 -14.48 19.64 16.68
N TYR A 27 -15.49 20.07 15.90
CA TYR A 27 -15.31 20.89 14.70
C TYR A 27 -14.94 22.34 15.01
N ARG A 28 -15.42 22.87 16.14
CA ARG A 28 -14.97 24.17 16.64
C ARG A 28 -13.50 24.15 17.04
N LEU A 29 -13.08 23.16 17.83
CA LEU A 29 -11.67 22.99 18.18
C LEU A 29 -10.81 22.76 16.94
N LEU A 30 -11.30 21.97 15.98
CA LEU A 30 -10.61 21.76 14.71
C LEU A 30 -10.44 23.06 13.93
N LYS A 31 -11.46 23.92 13.89
CA LYS A 31 -11.41 25.24 13.25
C LYS A 31 -10.33 26.12 13.84
N GLU A 32 -10.20 26.13 15.17
CA GLU A 32 -9.26 26.98 15.90
C GLU A 32 -7.79 26.57 15.68
N VAL A 33 -7.51 25.28 15.47
CA VAL A 33 -6.14 24.78 15.32
C VAL A 33 -5.68 24.58 13.88
N LEU A 34 -6.61 24.37 12.94
CA LEU A 34 -6.29 23.95 11.58
C LEU A 34 -6.17 25.15 10.63
N GLU A 35 -4.94 25.61 10.43
CA GLU A 35 -4.63 26.69 9.49
C GLU A 35 -4.29 26.17 8.09
N LEU A 36 -5.15 26.50 7.12
CA LEU A 36 -5.01 26.09 5.72
C LEU A 36 -4.81 27.25 4.73
N GLN A 37 -4.57 28.47 5.23
CA GLN A 37 -4.41 29.69 4.41
C GLN A 37 -3.28 29.59 3.36
N PHE A 38 -2.24 28.80 3.62
CA PHE A 38 -1.16 28.53 2.66
C PHE A 38 -1.66 27.87 1.36
N LEU A 39 -2.86 27.28 1.35
CA LEU A 39 -3.44 26.70 0.15
C LEU A 39 -3.71 27.75 -0.94
N TYR A 40 -4.04 28.99 -0.59
CA TYR A 40 -4.33 30.04 -1.57
C TYR A 40 -3.15 30.31 -2.50
N SER A 41 -1.92 30.32 -1.97
CA SER A 41 -0.72 30.49 -2.78
C SER A 41 -0.42 29.25 -3.62
N LEU A 42 -0.60 28.05 -3.06
CA LEU A 42 -0.36 26.79 -3.76
C LEU A 42 -1.36 26.53 -4.90
N THR A 43 -2.62 26.95 -4.75
CA THR A 43 -3.68 26.68 -5.71
C THR A 43 -3.99 27.84 -6.64
N LYS A 44 -3.32 29.01 -6.48
CA LYS A 44 -3.53 30.23 -7.28
C LYS A 44 -3.61 29.98 -8.79
N LYS A 45 -2.72 29.14 -9.32
CA LYS A 45 -2.65 28.82 -10.77
C LYS A 45 -3.83 28.00 -11.32
N TYR A 46 -4.64 27.41 -10.44
CA TYR A 46 -5.80 26.61 -10.83
C TYR A 46 -7.10 27.40 -10.85
N TYR A 47 -7.08 28.65 -10.40
CA TYR A 47 -8.23 29.54 -10.52
C TYR A 47 -8.37 30.02 -11.96
N GLY A 48 -9.57 29.86 -12.51
CA GLY A 48 -9.92 30.45 -13.79
C GLY A 48 -9.98 31.97 -13.70
N GLN A 49 -9.58 32.65 -14.78
CA GLN A 49 -9.77 34.10 -14.93
C GLN A 49 -11.18 34.44 -15.44
N SER A 50 -11.91 33.45 -15.99
CA SER A 50 -13.28 33.58 -16.48
C SER A 50 -14.08 32.28 -16.24
N GLY A 51 -15.42 32.37 -16.20
CA GLY A 51 -16.32 31.23 -15.99
C GLY A 51 -16.94 31.15 -14.59
N GLN A 52 -17.46 29.97 -14.21
CA GLN A 52 -18.06 29.76 -12.89
C GLN A 52 -17.03 29.98 -11.76
N LYS A 53 -17.47 30.62 -10.67
CA LYS A 53 -16.66 30.80 -9.46
C LYS A 53 -16.13 29.45 -8.98
N SER A 54 -14.80 29.35 -8.83
CA SER A 54 -14.15 28.18 -8.26
C SER A 54 -14.46 28.08 -6.77
N ILE A 55 -14.54 26.85 -6.25
CA ILE A 55 -14.65 26.63 -4.80
C ILE A 55 -13.39 27.15 -4.10
N ASP A 56 -13.57 27.72 -2.92
CA ASP A 56 -12.47 28.06 -2.04
C ASP A 56 -11.66 26.79 -1.66
N PRO A 57 -10.32 26.78 -1.78
CA PRO A 57 -9.48 25.62 -1.53
C PRO A 57 -9.48 25.23 -0.05
N VAL A 58 -9.56 26.18 0.88
CA VAL A 58 -9.69 25.90 2.31
C VAL A 58 -11.01 25.18 2.55
N VAL A 59 -12.12 25.71 2.03
CA VAL A 59 -13.45 25.07 2.11
C VAL A 59 -13.42 23.67 1.49
N PHE A 60 -12.80 23.50 0.32
CA PHE A 60 -12.67 22.20 -0.34
C PHE A 60 -11.95 21.17 0.54
N PHE A 61 -10.81 21.53 1.12
CA PHE A 61 -10.07 20.63 2.00
C PHE A 61 -10.81 20.36 3.31
N LYS A 62 -11.47 21.36 3.91
CA LYS A 62 -12.32 21.18 5.09
C LYS A 62 -13.48 20.22 4.80
N LEU A 63 -14.19 20.36 3.68
CA LEU A 63 -15.24 19.43 3.26
C LEU A 63 -14.69 18.01 3.05
N CYS A 64 -13.54 17.87 2.39
CA CYS A 64 -12.91 16.56 2.27
C CYS A 64 -12.60 15.96 3.65
N LEU A 65 -12.05 16.75 4.58
CA LEU A 65 -11.77 16.31 5.95
C LEU A 65 -13.04 15.85 6.66
N VAL A 66 -14.14 16.59 6.58
CA VAL A 66 -15.44 16.19 7.12
C VAL A 66 -15.83 14.81 6.58
N GLY A 67 -15.69 14.58 5.27
CA GLY A 67 -15.95 13.26 4.67
C GLY A 67 -15.16 12.12 5.32
N TYR A 68 -13.85 12.29 5.52
CA TYR A 68 -13.03 11.27 6.18
C TYR A 68 -13.24 11.23 7.72
N LEU A 69 -13.64 12.32 8.34
CA LEU A 69 -13.88 12.42 9.78
C LEU A 69 -15.20 11.74 10.19
N GLU A 70 -16.21 11.86 9.33
CA GLU A 70 -17.54 11.27 9.47
C GLU A 70 -17.68 9.91 8.74
N ASN A 71 -16.61 9.45 8.06
CA ASN A 71 -16.61 8.22 7.27
C ASN A 71 -17.62 8.22 6.10
N ILE A 72 -17.87 9.40 5.52
CA ILE A 72 -18.75 9.64 4.38
C ILE A 72 -17.92 9.66 3.09
N ILE A 73 -18.28 8.76 2.16
CA ILE A 73 -17.55 8.57 0.91
C ILE A 73 -18.26 9.11 -0.34
N SER A 74 -19.53 9.49 -0.20
CA SER A 74 -20.35 10.08 -1.26
C SER A 74 -20.27 11.59 -1.19
N ASP A 75 -19.88 12.25 -2.27
CA ASP A 75 -19.85 13.71 -2.32
C ASP A 75 -21.26 14.32 -2.16
N ARG A 76 -22.33 13.60 -2.56
CA ARG A 76 -23.71 14.05 -2.34
C ARG A 76 -24.10 13.98 -0.88
N ASP A 77 -23.83 12.85 -0.25
CA ASP A 77 -24.16 12.62 1.15
C ASP A 77 -23.31 13.54 2.04
N LEU A 78 -22.08 13.87 1.63
CA LEU A 78 -21.22 14.83 2.31
C LEU A 78 -21.85 16.22 2.35
N ILE A 79 -22.32 16.73 1.20
CA ILE A 79 -22.96 18.05 1.15
C ILE A 79 -24.25 18.05 1.95
N LEU A 80 -25.09 17.01 1.83
CA LEU A 80 -26.31 16.86 2.61
C LEU A 80 -26.02 16.79 4.12
N HIS A 81 -25.03 16.00 4.54
CA HIS A 81 -24.64 15.88 5.95
C HIS A 81 -24.11 17.20 6.50
N SER A 82 -23.33 17.92 5.69
CA SER A 82 -22.78 19.22 6.05
C SER A 82 -23.87 20.28 6.17
N SER A 83 -24.89 20.28 5.31
CA SER A 83 -26.00 21.24 5.38
C SER A 83 -26.91 21.05 6.60
N LEU A 84 -26.93 19.85 7.18
CA LEU A 84 -27.78 19.52 8.33
C LEU A 84 -27.11 19.79 9.69
N ARG A 85 -25.81 20.11 9.71
CA ARG A 85 -25.00 20.17 10.94
C ARG A 85 -24.39 21.54 11.18
N LEU A 86 -24.91 22.24 12.18
CA LEU A 86 -24.46 23.59 12.58
C LEU A 86 -22.97 23.65 12.91
N ASP A 87 -22.42 22.60 13.54
CA ASP A 87 -21.00 22.55 13.89
C ASP A 87 -20.08 22.39 12.67
N ILE A 88 -20.55 21.67 11.64
CA ILE A 88 -19.85 21.56 10.37
C ILE A 88 -19.93 22.87 9.59
N LEU A 89 -21.11 23.50 9.48
CA LEU A 89 -21.25 24.81 8.85
C LEU A 89 -20.31 25.84 9.49
N TYR A 90 -20.25 25.86 10.83
CA TYR A 90 -19.33 26.72 11.57
C TYR A 90 -17.85 26.46 11.24
N PHE A 91 -17.46 25.18 11.14
CA PHE A 91 -16.11 24.80 10.72
C PHE A 91 -15.81 25.25 9.29
N LEU A 92 -16.79 25.16 8.39
CA LEU A 92 -16.66 25.52 6.98
C LEU A 92 -16.68 27.04 6.71
N ASP A 93 -17.06 27.87 7.68
CA ASP A 93 -17.33 29.31 7.49
C ASP A 93 -18.56 29.58 6.61
N TYR A 94 -19.62 28.76 6.78
CA TYR A 94 -20.92 28.95 6.11
C TYR A 94 -22.00 29.29 7.14
N ASP A 95 -22.93 30.16 6.75
CA ASP A 95 -24.15 30.42 7.54
C ASP A 95 -25.29 29.46 7.15
N ILE A 96 -26.41 29.49 7.89
CA ILE A 96 -27.55 28.56 7.73
C ILE A 96 -28.26 28.77 6.38
N ASP A 97 -28.30 30.00 5.89
CA ASP A 97 -28.96 30.41 4.64
C ASP A 97 -28.02 30.39 3.43
N GLU A 98 -26.71 30.14 3.64
CA GLU A 98 -25.74 30.08 2.55
C GLU A 98 -25.74 28.72 1.85
N PRO A 99 -25.90 28.67 0.51
CA PRO A 99 -25.87 27.41 -0.21
C PRO A 99 -24.46 26.81 -0.29
N LEU A 100 -24.33 25.56 0.15
CA LEU A 100 -23.08 24.81 0.01
C LEU A 100 -22.73 24.51 -1.46
N PRO A 101 -21.44 24.31 -1.79
CA PRO A 101 -21.01 23.98 -3.15
C PRO A 101 -21.67 22.72 -3.70
N TRP A 102 -21.96 22.72 -5.00
CA TRP A 102 -22.51 21.55 -5.65
C TRP A 102 -21.55 20.35 -5.59
N HIS A 103 -22.08 19.15 -5.32
CA HIS A 103 -21.27 17.94 -5.08
C HIS A 103 -20.29 17.62 -6.23
N SER A 104 -20.62 17.98 -7.48
CA SER A 104 -19.73 17.76 -8.63
C SER A 104 -18.52 18.67 -8.62
N THR A 105 -18.63 19.87 -8.04
CA THR A 105 -17.52 20.81 -7.84
C THR A 105 -16.45 20.20 -6.93
N ILE A 106 -16.84 19.49 -5.87
CA ILE A 106 -15.92 18.75 -4.99
C ILE A 106 -15.15 17.70 -5.79
N SER A 107 -15.86 16.84 -6.51
CA SER A 107 -15.25 15.77 -7.31
C SER A 107 -14.29 16.30 -8.39
N ARG A 108 -14.69 17.35 -9.11
CA ARG A 108 -13.87 17.98 -10.15
C ARG A 108 -12.63 18.66 -9.56
N THR A 109 -12.77 19.38 -8.45
CA THR A 109 -11.65 20.05 -7.76
C THR A 109 -10.64 19.04 -7.24
N ARG A 110 -11.11 17.93 -6.66
CA ARG A 110 -10.26 16.80 -6.24
C ARG A 110 -9.44 16.25 -7.40
N GLN A 111 -10.04 16.14 -8.59
CA GLN A 111 -9.35 15.68 -9.79
C GLN A 111 -8.32 16.70 -10.28
N LEU A 112 -8.69 17.98 -10.28
CA LEU A 112 -7.88 19.11 -10.73
C LEU A 112 -6.58 19.28 -9.93
N TYR A 113 -6.65 19.26 -8.59
CA TYR A 113 -5.46 19.47 -7.77
C TYR A 113 -4.51 18.27 -7.80
N PRO A 114 -3.19 18.47 -7.96
CA PRO A 114 -2.23 17.38 -8.00
C PRO A 114 -2.00 16.78 -6.60
N GLU A 115 -1.51 15.55 -6.54
CA GLU A 115 -1.18 14.84 -5.30
C GLU A 115 -0.28 15.65 -4.37
N LYS A 116 0.66 16.42 -4.94
CA LYS A 116 1.58 17.27 -4.18
C LYS A 116 0.84 18.25 -3.25
N VAL A 117 -0.32 18.79 -3.64
CA VAL A 117 -1.10 19.70 -2.77
C VAL A 117 -1.63 18.94 -1.55
N PHE A 118 -2.13 17.71 -1.74
CA PHE A 118 -2.59 16.85 -0.64
C PHE A 118 -1.44 16.44 0.28
N GLU A 119 -0.27 16.16 -0.29
CA GLU A 119 0.95 15.87 0.48
C GLU A 119 1.41 17.09 1.32
N GLN A 120 1.26 18.32 0.80
CA GLN A 120 1.56 19.54 1.59
C GLN A 120 0.61 19.68 2.78
N VAL A 121 -0.69 19.40 2.63
CA VAL A 121 -1.64 19.40 3.75
C VAL A 121 -1.29 18.31 4.77
N PHE A 122 -0.93 17.12 4.30
CA PHE A 122 -0.42 16.05 5.16
C PHE A 122 0.83 16.49 5.93
N THR A 123 1.77 17.15 5.27
CA THR A 123 3.01 17.64 5.88
C THR A 123 2.73 18.73 6.91
N LYS A 124 1.80 19.67 6.65
CA LYS A 124 1.37 20.69 7.62
C LYS A 124 0.80 20.04 8.88
N VAL A 125 -0.10 19.06 8.75
CA VAL A 125 -0.70 18.36 9.89
C VAL A 125 0.33 17.50 10.63
N LEU A 126 1.25 16.85 9.91
CA LEU A 126 2.38 16.16 10.55
C LEU A 126 3.23 17.14 11.36
N THR A 127 3.54 18.31 10.81
CA THR A 127 4.31 19.37 11.51
C THR A 127 3.60 19.80 12.79
N MET A 128 2.27 19.97 12.78
CA MET A 128 1.50 20.25 14.00
C MET A 128 1.69 19.16 15.07
N CYS A 129 1.63 17.88 14.67
CA CYS A 129 1.88 16.76 15.60
C CYS A 129 3.32 16.78 16.15
N VAL A 130 4.30 17.14 15.31
CA VAL A 130 5.71 17.28 15.70
C VAL A 130 5.88 18.40 16.73
N GLU A 131 5.34 19.59 16.46
CA GLU A 131 5.43 20.76 17.33
C GLU A 131 4.81 20.53 18.71
N LYS A 132 3.80 19.66 18.81
CA LYS A 132 3.21 19.23 20.09
C LYS A 132 3.93 18.06 20.76
N GLY A 133 5.05 17.59 20.22
CA GLY A 133 5.84 16.50 20.81
C GLY A 133 5.23 15.11 20.64
N MET A 134 4.29 14.91 19.71
CA MET A 134 3.65 13.61 19.50
C MET A 134 4.50 12.63 18.68
N VAL A 135 5.60 13.10 18.08
CA VAL A 135 6.45 12.32 17.18
C VAL A 135 7.84 12.23 17.77
N SER A 136 8.36 11.01 17.93
CA SER A 136 9.74 10.79 18.39
C SER A 136 10.76 10.79 17.24
N GLY A 137 10.33 10.41 16.03
CA GLY A 137 11.15 10.32 14.82
C GLY A 137 12.13 9.14 14.80
N HIS A 138 12.56 8.66 15.96
CA HIS A 138 13.61 7.65 16.10
C HIS A 138 13.23 6.26 15.56
N THR A 139 11.98 5.83 15.75
CA THR A 139 11.51 4.49 15.40
C THR A 139 10.23 4.57 14.58
N GLN A 140 10.31 4.11 13.33
CA GLN A 140 9.20 4.08 12.39
C GLN A 140 8.79 2.62 12.10
N ALA A 141 7.50 2.35 12.22
CA ALA A 141 6.91 1.06 11.90
C ALA A 141 6.20 1.14 10.55
N THR A 142 6.65 0.33 9.59
CA THR A 142 6.14 0.29 8.22
C THR A 142 5.37 -1.00 7.97
N ASP A 143 4.20 -0.89 7.34
CA ASP A 143 3.38 -2.03 6.96
C ASP A 143 2.52 -1.70 5.74
N SER A 144 1.93 -2.73 5.12
CA SER A 144 1.13 -2.59 3.92
C SER A 144 -0.25 -3.24 4.03
N ALA A 145 -1.21 -2.64 3.34
CA ALA A 145 -2.57 -3.18 3.26
C ALA A 145 -3.14 -3.03 1.84
N PRO A 146 -3.73 -4.09 1.26
CA PRO A 146 -4.45 -3.97 0.01
C PRO A 146 -5.80 -3.26 0.23
N ILE A 147 -6.00 -2.13 -0.43
CA ILE A 147 -7.24 -1.35 -0.39
C ILE A 147 -8.02 -1.58 -1.68
N LYS A 148 -9.33 -1.86 -1.57
CA LYS A 148 -10.20 -2.16 -2.71
C LYS A 148 -10.28 -0.98 -3.69
N ALA A 149 -10.00 -1.22 -4.96
CA ALA A 149 -10.12 -0.23 -6.03
C ALA A 149 -11.59 -0.04 -6.46
N ASN A 150 -11.86 1.04 -7.20
CA ASN A 150 -13.19 1.28 -7.80
C ASN A 150 -13.37 0.57 -9.15
N ALA A 151 -13.11 -0.74 -9.18
CA ALA A 151 -13.26 -1.55 -10.37
C ALA A 151 -13.79 -2.95 -10.04
N SER A 152 -14.50 -3.56 -11.00
CA SER A 152 -15.05 -4.92 -10.84
C SER A 152 -14.16 -5.97 -11.50
N MET A 153 -14.03 -7.14 -10.86
CA MET A 153 -13.41 -8.31 -11.47
C MET A 153 -14.16 -8.77 -12.72
N ASP A 154 -15.48 -8.55 -12.78
CA ASP A 154 -16.33 -8.96 -13.92
C ASP A 154 -16.15 -8.05 -15.15
N SER A 155 -15.47 -6.91 -14.98
CA SER A 155 -15.17 -5.96 -16.06
C SER A 155 -13.78 -6.17 -16.65
N LEU A 156 -13.03 -7.17 -16.19
CA LEU A 156 -11.70 -7.47 -16.70
C LEU A 156 -11.77 -7.94 -18.15
N GLU A 157 -10.86 -7.43 -18.97
CA GLU A 157 -10.70 -7.83 -20.37
C GLU A 157 -9.38 -8.56 -20.56
N LEU A 158 -9.32 -9.43 -21.58
CA LEU A 158 -8.12 -10.18 -21.93
C LEU A 158 -7.11 -9.29 -22.66
N LYS A 159 -5.84 -9.46 -22.33
CA LYS A 159 -4.74 -8.89 -23.11
C LYS A 159 -4.61 -9.66 -24.42
N VAL A 160 -4.50 -8.95 -25.53
CA VAL A 160 -4.35 -9.53 -26.88
C VAL A 160 -2.93 -9.21 -27.38
N PRO A 161 -2.20 -10.15 -28.00
CA PRO A 161 -0.92 -9.84 -28.65
C PRO A 161 -1.13 -8.99 -29.90
N LYS A 162 -0.04 -8.41 -30.39
CA LYS A 162 -0.04 -7.39 -31.45
C LYS A 162 -0.53 -7.85 -32.83
N GLU A 163 -0.64 -9.15 -33.07
CA GLU A 163 -1.19 -9.67 -34.33
C GLU A 163 -2.72 -9.67 -34.32
N ASP A 164 -3.29 -9.65 -35.53
CA ASP A 164 -4.72 -9.50 -35.80
C ASP A 164 -5.61 -10.18 -34.74
N LEU A 165 -6.40 -9.35 -34.06
CA LEU A 165 -7.17 -9.68 -32.85
C LEU A 165 -7.97 -10.97 -33.05
N GLU A 166 -8.49 -11.18 -34.26
CA GLU A 166 -9.29 -12.34 -34.64
C GLU A 166 -8.48 -13.65 -34.72
N THR A 167 -7.26 -13.59 -35.25
CA THR A 167 -6.39 -14.77 -35.44
C THR A 167 -5.85 -15.28 -34.11
N HIS A 168 -5.52 -14.37 -33.19
CA HIS A 168 -5.09 -14.75 -31.86
C HIS A 168 -6.22 -15.31 -30.97
N LEU A 169 -7.41 -14.71 -31.04
CA LEU A 169 -8.62 -15.20 -30.34
C LEU A 169 -8.98 -16.64 -30.77
N ARG A 170 -8.68 -17.03 -32.02
CA ARG A 170 -8.85 -18.41 -32.51
C ARG A 170 -7.90 -19.41 -31.86
N SER A 171 -6.69 -19.00 -31.49
CA SER A 171 -5.63 -19.87 -30.95
C SER A 171 -5.70 -20.15 -29.44
N ILE A 172 -6.40 -19.30 -28.67
CA ILE A 172 -6.54 -19.40 -27.20
C ILE A 172 -7.64 -20.40 -26.76
N ARG A 173 -8.32 -21.06 -27.71
CA ARG A 173 -9.55 -21.88 -27.53
C ARG A 173 -9.40 -23.21 -26.77
N HIS A 174 -8.78 -23.20 -25.60
CA HIS A 174 -9.02 -24.19 -24.56
C HIS A 174 -9.18 -23.47 -23.21
N MET A 175 -10.36 -22.88 -22.99
CA MET A 175 -10.80 -22.33 -21.70
C MET A 175 -12.23 -22.78 -21.36
N SER A 176 -12.58 -22.65 -20.08
CA SER A 176 -13.81 -23.09 -19.42
C SER A 176 -15.10 -22.76 -20.20
N SER A 177 -16.16 -23.56 -20.01
CA SER A 177 -17.50 -23.36 -20.61
C SER A 177 -18.07 -21.95 -20.41
N MET A 178 -17.59 -21.21 -19.40
CA MET A 178 -18.04 -19.87 -19.02
C MET A 178 -17.19 -18.72 -19.61
N ASP A 179 -16.10 -19.05 -20.30
CA ASP A 179 -15.34 -18.12 -21.16
C ASP A 179 -15.74 -18.29 -22.64
N LYS A 180 -16.68 -19.21 -22.94
CA LYS A 180 -17.28 -19.36 -24.27
C LYS A 180 -18.34 -18.29 -24.57
N GLU A 181 -18.89 -17.64 -23.54
CA GLU A 181 -19.76 -16.49 -23.75
C GLU A 181 -18.89 -15.25 -24.01
N ASP A 182 -18.84 -14.79 -25.26
CA ASP A 182 -18.04 -13.67 -25.81
C ASP A 182 -18.24 -12.28 -25.15
N LYS A 183 -18.90 -12.22 -23.99
CA LYS A 183 -19.25 -10.97 -23.31
C LYS A 183 -18.87 -11.07 -21.84
N PRO A 184 -17.97 -10.20 -21.32
CA PRO A 184 -17.89 -10.02 -19.88
C PRO A 184 -19.29 -9.68 -19.37
N ILE A 185 -19.67 -10.25 -18.23
CA ILE A 185 -20.98 -10.05 -17.59
C ILE A 185 -21.29 -8.55 -17.47
N ARG A 186 -20.25 -7.73 -17.33
CA ARG A 186 -20.34 -6.27 -17.33
C ARG A 186 -19.28 -5.63 -18.24
N LYS A 187 -19.70 -5.03 -19.36
CA LYS A 187 -18.81 -4.23 -20.23
C LYS A 187 -18.63 -2.81 -19.71
N SER A 188 -17.41 -2.29 -19.81
CA SER A 188 -17.16 -0.86 -19.59
C SER A 188 -17.69 -0.06 -20.79
N LYS A 189 -18.26 1.13 -20.55
CA LYS A 189 -18.73 2.00 -21.64
C LYS A 189 -17.58 2.61 -22.45
N ILE A 190 -16.44 2.86 -21.79
CA ILE A 190 -15.25 3.48 -22.36
C ILE A 190 -14.03 2.79 -21.75
N ASN A 191 -13.14 2.27 -22.60
CA ASN A 191 -11.89 1.65 -22.17
C ASN A 191 -10.84 2.74 -21.90
N LYS A 192 -10.40 2.85 -20.65
CA LYS A 192 -9.42 3.84 -20.20
C LYS A 192 -7.98 3.33 -20.28
N ALA A 193 -7.77 2.06 -20.58
CA ALA A 193 -6.43 1.47 -20.61
C ALA A 193 -5.68 1.83 -21.89
N SER A 194 -4.39 2.13 -21.76
CA SER A 194 -3.50 2.39 -22.90
C SER A 194 -3.27 1.14 -23.75
N LYS A 195 -2.89 1.29 -25.03
CA LYS A 195 -2.56 0.15 -25.92
C LYS A 195 -1.53 -0.80 -25.29
N GLN A 196 -0.48 -0.26 -24.66
CA GLN A 196 0.53 -1.06 -23.95
C GLN A 196 -0.04 -1.92 -22.82
N GLN A 197 -1.11 -1.48 -22.15
CA GLN A 197 -1.76 -2.25 -21.09
C GLN A 197 -2.68 -3.35 -21.65
N GLN A 198 -3.20 -3.16 -22.86
CA GLN A 198 -4.01 -4.13 -23.58
C GLN A 198 -3.14 -5.24 -24.20
N GLU A 199 -1.84 -5.01 -24.36
CA GLU A 199 -0.90 -5.98 -24.91
C GLU A 199 -0.43 -7.01 -23.88
N ILE A 200 -0.17 -8.23 -24.36
CA ILE A 200 0.45 -9.30 -23.56
C ILE A 200 1.91 -8.92 -23.29
N THR A 201 2.25 -8.77 -22.01
CA THR A 201 3.61 -8.44 -21.55
C THR A 201 4.39 -9.67 -21.07
N ALA A 202 3.78 -10.85 -21.10
CA ALA A 202 4.35 -12.09 -20.58
C ALA A 202 5.04 -12.89 -21.70
N SER A 203 6.14 -13.57 -21.38
CA SER A 203 6.81 -14.48 -22.33
C SER A 203 6.04 -15.79 -22.53
N ASP A 204 6.30 -16.51 -23.63
CA ASP A 204 5.64 -17.79 -23.93
C ASP A 204 5.77 -18.81 -22.79
N LYS A 205 6.92 -18.87 -22.14
CA LYS A 205 7.14 -19.74 -20.96
C LYS A 205 6.22 -19.37 -19.80
N GLU A 206 5.97 -18.09 -19.58
CA GLU A 206 5.09 -17.61 -18.53
C GLU A 206 3.62 -17.87 -18.87
N LEU A 207 3.23 -17.71 -20.14
CA LEU A 207 1.91 -18.06 -20.63
C LEU A 207 1.64 -19.56 -20.49
N GLN A 208 2.60 -20.41 -20.84
CA GLN A 208 2.51 -21.86 -20.65
C GLN A 208 2.44 -22.25 -19.16
N ALA A 209 3.18 -21.56 -18.30
CA ALA A 209 3.08 -21.74 -16.84
C ALA A 209 1.70 -21.31 -16.30
N ILE A 210 1.07 -20.31 -16.89
CA ILE A 210 -0.31 -19.92 -16.55
C ILE A 210 -1.30 -20.97 -17.06
N LYS A 211 -1.15 -21.47 -18.29
CA LYS A 211 -1.98 -22.55 -18.85
C LYS A 211 -1.92 -23.82 -17.98
N SER A 212 -0.73 -24.24 -17.57
CA SER A 212 -0.57 -25.42 -16.69
C SER A 212 -1.14 -25.20 -15.30
N ARG A 213 -0.99 -23.99 -14.72
CA ARG A 213 -1.69 -23.62 -13.47
C ARG A 213 -3.19 -23.61 -13.63
N ASN A 214 -3.72 -23.12 -14.75
CA ASN A 214 -5.17 -23.11 -15.00
C ASN A 214 -5.71 -24.53 -15.10
N LYS A 215 -4.97 -25.43 -15.76
CA LYS A 215 -5.32 -26.86 -15.82
C LYS A 215 -5.37 -27.47 -14.42
N LYS A 216 -4.30 -27.30 -13.61
CA LYS A 216 -4.29 -27.74 -12.20
C LYS A 216 -5.39 -27.09 -11.38
N TRP A 217 -5.66 -25.81 -11.59
CA TRP A 217 -6.66 -25.08 -10.81
C TRP A 217 -8.10 -25.48 -11.14
N LYS A 218 -8.33 -26.01 -12.35
CA LYS A 218 -9.58 -26.67 -12.75
C LYS A 218 -9.74 -28.04 -12.09
N GLU A 219 -8.63 -28.75 -11.85
CA GLU A 219 -8.58 -30.06 -11.21
C GLU A 219 -8.64 -29.97 -9.66
N ASP A 220 -8.00 -28.96 -9.05
CA ASP A 220 -7.87 -28.76 -7.59
C ASP A 220 -9.02 -27.91 -6.97
N GLN A 221 -10.18 -27.80 -7.64
CA GLN A 221 -11.25 -26.85 -7.28
C GLN A 221 -11.95 -27.20 -5.96
N ASP A 222 -11.66 -28.36 -5.38
CA ASP A 222 -12.53 -29.00 -4.38
C ASP A 222 -12.20 -28.53 -2.95
N GLN A 223 -11.02 -27.96 -2.71
CA GLN A 223 -10.48 -27.82 -1.34
C GLN A 223 -10.10 -26.40 -0.89
N ARG A 224 -10.51 -25.33 -1.59
CA ARG A 224 -10.20 -23.94 -1.17
C ARG A 224 -11.45 -23.08 -0.94
N PRO A 225 -11.48 -22.23 0.11
CA PRO A 225 -12.58 -21.29 0.34
C PRO A 225 -12.82 -20.40 -0.89
N GLY A 226 -14.03 -20.46 -1.47
CA GLY A 226 -14.43 -19.73 -2.68
C GLY A 226 -14.26 -20.48 -4.00
N ALA A 227 -13.77 -21.73 -3.98
CA ALA A 227 -13.59 -22.55 -5.18
C ALA A 227 -14.90 -23.18 -5.70
N GLY A 228 -15.87 -23.46 -4.81
CA GLY A 228 -17.21 -23.94 -5.20
C GLY A 228 -18.16 -22.87 -5.77
N ASN A 229 -17.69 -21.64 -5.99
CA ASN A 229 -18.55 -20.59 -6.56
C ASN A 229 -18.57 -20.75 -8.08
N LYS A 230 -19.77 -20.94 -8.68
CA LYS A 230 -19.98 -21.21 -10.12
C LYS A 230 -19.28 -20.20 -11.06
N GLY A 231 -18.87 -19.03 -10.56
CA GLY A 231 -18.19 -17.93 -11.28
C GLY A 231 -16.64 -17.86 -11.19
N SER A 232 -15.93 -18.82 -10.58
CA SER A 232 -14.49 -18.66 -10.29
C SER A 232 -13.58 -18.75 -11.54
N LYS A 233 -12.98 -17.62 -11.95
CA LYS A 233 -12.08 -17.50 -13.12
C LYS A 233 -10.62 -17.22 -12.73
N TYR A 234 -9.63 -17.80 -13.43
CA TYR A 234 -8.22 -17.57 -13.11
C TYR A 234 -7.79 -16.26 -13.75
N THR A 235 -7.96 -15.18 -13.02
CA THR A 235 -7.61 -13.83 -13.47
C THR A 235 -6.20 -13.46 -12.99
N SER A 236 -5.37 -12.96 -13.88
CA SER A 236 -3.98 -12.56 -13.60
C SER A 236 -3.65 -11.25 -14.32
N ASN A 237 -2.86 -10.37 -13.70
CA ASN A 237 -2.41 -9.12 -14.31
C ASN A 237 -1.60 -9.32 -15.61
N LYS A 238 -1.11 -10.54 -15.85
CA LYS A 238 -0.38 -10.90 -17.09
C LYS A 238 -1.31 -11.18 -18.27
N THR A 239 -2.52 -11.65 -18.00
CA THR A 239 -3.49 -12.07 -19.03
C THR A 239 -4.71 -11.16 -19.10
N HIS A 240 -4.98 -10.40 -18.03
CA HIS A 240 -6.13 -9.52 -17.92
C HIS A 240 -5.70 -8.11 -17.53
N TYR A 241 -6.48 -7.14 -17.96
CA TYR A 241 -6.38 -5.75 -17.53
C TYR A 241 -7.77 -5.20 -17.17
N SER A 242 -7.80 -4.11 -16.42
CA SER A 242 -9.06 -3.42 -16.10
C SER A 242 -9.26 -2.25 -17.06
N PRO A 243 -10.30 -2.26 -17.91
CA PRO A 243 -10.64 -1.12 -18.77
C PRO A 243 -11.26 0.05 -17.97
N THR A 244 -11.80 -0.23 -16.77
CA THR A 244 -12.45 0.78 -15.91
C THR A 244 -11.46 1.54 -15.03
N ASP A 245 -10.49 0.83 -14.44
CA ASP A 245 -9.39 1.41 -13.67
C ASP A 245 -8.05 0.74 -14.05
N PRO A 246 -7.34 1.28 -15.06
CA PRO A 246 -6.13 0.68 -15.61
C PRO A 246 -4.97 0.55 -14.63
N ASP A 247 -4.98 1.31 -13.52
CA ASP A 247 -3.93 1.27 -12.49
C ASP A 247 -4.21 0.26 -11.38
N ALA A 248 -5.47 -0.17 -11.23
CA ALA A 248 -5.82 -1.21 -10.28
C ALA A 248 -5.17 -2.55 -10.68
N ARG A 249 -4.74 -3.32 -9.68
CA ARG A 249 -4.12 -4.63 -9.90
C ARG A 249 -4.86 -5.73 -9.16
N ILE A 250 -4.91 -6.90 -9.78
CA ILE A 250 -5.40 -8.12 -9.14
C ILE A 250 -4.38 -8.51 -8.08
N SER A 251 -4.81 -8.44 -6.82
CA SER A 251 -4.05 -8.94 -5.69
C SER A 251 -4.47 -10.37 -5.34
N VAL A 252 -3.53 -11.17 -4.86
CA VAL A 252 -3.74 -12.57 -4.47
C VAL A 252 -3.31 -12.75 -3.03
N LYS A 253 -4.22 -13.23 -2.16
CA LYS A 253 -3.89 -13.66 -0.80
C LYS A 253 -4.37 -15.11 -0.60
N PRO A 254 -3.57 -15.99 0.03
CA PRO A 254 -4.00 -17.34 0.37
C PRO A 254 -5.33 -17.32 1.15
N GLY A 255 -6.28 -18.18 0.76
CA GLY A 255 -7.59 -18.29 1.42
C GLY A 255 -8.57 -17.12 1.21
N LYS A 256 -8.22 -16.10 0.42
CA LYS A 256 -9.13 -14.97 0.10
C LYS A 256 -9.37 -14.86 -1.40
N ALA A 257 -10.59 -14.45 -1.76
CA ALA A 257 -10.95 -14.18 -3.15
C ALA A 257 -10.07 -13.06 -3.75
N ARG A 258 -9.73 -13.21 -5.04
CA ARG A 258 -8.98 -12.20 -5.80
C ARG A 258 -9.81 -10.93 -5.93
N LYS A 259 -9.15 -9.78 -5.78
CA LYS A 259 -9.77 -8.45 -5.88
C LYS A 259 -8.82 -7.47 -6.56
N LEU A 260 -9.41 -6.52 -7.30
CA LEU A 260 -8.72 -5.33 -7.79
C LEU A 260 -8.45 -4.37 -6.63
N ASN A 261 -7.18 -4.16 -6.33
CA ASN A 261 -6.74 -3.38 -5.19
C ASN A 261 -5.60 -2.43 -5.59
N TYR A 262 -5.42 -1.41 -4.76
CA TYR A 262 -4.18 -0.64 -4.61
C TYR A 262 -3.47 -1.12 -3.36
N MET A 263 -2.14 -1.06 -3.33
CA MET A 263 -1.37 -1.33 -2.12
C MET A 263 -1.14 -0.02 -1.37
N SER A 264 -1.68 0.11 -0.16
CA SER A 264 -1.37 1.21 0.73
C SER A 264 -0.13 0.83 1.53
N GLN A 265 0.92 1.63 1.42
CA GLN A 265 2.12 1.54 2.26
C GLN A 265 2.06 2.65 3.29
N LEU A 266 2.25 2.32 4.56
CA LEU A 266 2.09 3.24 5.69
C LEU A 266 3.31 3.14 6.60
N SER A 267 3.82 4.29 7.05
CA SER A 267 4.79 4.38 8.14
C SER A 267 4.22 5.19 9.31
N VAL A 268 4.43 4.68 10.52
CA VAL A 268 3.86 5.22 11.75
C VAL A 268 4.95 5.37 12.80
N ASP A 269 4.97 6.52 13.48
CA ASP A 269 5.84 6.76 14.63
C ASP A 269 5.35 5.98 15.86
N THR A 270 6.27 5.30 16.54
CA THR A 270 5.93 4.40 17.65
C THR A 270 5.59 5.09 18.98
N ALA A 271 5.77 6.41 19.11
CA ALA A 271 5.47 7.15 20.33
C ALA A 271 3.95 7.31 20.52
N HIS A 272 3.31 8.13 19.67
CA HIS A 272 1.87 8.39 19.74
C HIS A 272 1.10 7.90 18.50
N HIS A 273 1.63 6.90 17.78
CA HIS A 273 0.99 6.31 16.60
C HIS A 273 0.66 7.34 15.51
N VAL A 274 1.48 8.39 15.37
CA VAL A 274 1.28 9.41 14.33
C VAL A 274 1.71 8.83 13.00
N ILE A 275 0.88 8.98 11.97
CA ILE A 275 1.24 8.59 10.61
C ILE A 275 2.27 9.58 10.08
N THR A 276 3.46 9.10 9.73
CA THR A 276 4.58 9.91 9.23
C THR A 276 4.71 9.83 7.71
N ASP A 277 4.23 8.75 7.11
CA ASP A 277 4.15 8.59 5.65
C ASP A 277 3.03 7.64 5.25
N ILE A 278 2.39 7.93 4.11
CA ILE A 278 1.44 7.03 3.47
C ILE A 278 1.50 7.23 1.95
N TRP A 279 1.41 6.15 1.18
CA TRP A 279 1.40 6.24 -0.29
C TRP A 279 0.72 5.06 -0.96
N ALA A 280 0.18 5.30 -2.15
CA ALA A 280 -0.46 4.27 -2.98
C ALA A 280 0.52 3.67 -3.99
N TYR A 281 0.56 2.34 -4.05
CA TYR A 281 1.30 1.59 -5.06
C TYR A 281 0.40 0.59 -5.79
N HIS A 282 0.89 0.06 -6.91
CA HIS A 282 0.22 -1.03 -7.62
C HIS A 282 0.26 -2.33 -6.78
N ALA A 283 -0.86 -3.07 -6.73
CA ALA A 283 -0.97 -4.26 -5.87
C ALA A 283 -0.42 -5.56 -6.51
N ASP A 284 0.46 -5.46 -7.50
CA ASP A 284 1.07 -6.59 -8.23
C ASP A 284 2.53 -6.87 -7.86
N LYS A 285 3.23 -5.92 -7.23
CA LYS A 285 4.59 -6.12 -6.72
C LYS A 285 4.59 -6.57 -5.26
N LYS A 286 5.76 -7.02 -4.80
CA LYS A 286 6.00 -7.41 -3.40
C LYS A 286 6.38 -6.20 -2.56
N ASP A 287 6.07 -6.23 -1.27
CA ASP A 287 6.33 -5.12 -0.34
C ASP A 287 7.81 -4.74 -0.27
N ASN A 288 8.71 -5.74 -0.33
CA ASN A 288 10.15 -5.50 -0.35
C ASN A 288 10.63 -4.58 -1.49
N GLN A 289 9.92 -4.48 -2.61
CA GLN A 289 10.28 -3.59 -3.73
C GLN A 289 9.93 -2.12 -3.47
N TYR A 290 9.10 -1.82 -2.48
CA TYR A 290 8.67 -0.46 -2.17
C TYR A 290 9.44 0.16 -1.00
N LEU A 291 10.23 -0.64 -0.26
CA LEU A 291 10.92 -0.17 0.92
C LEU A 291 11.85 1.00 0.61
N GLU A 292 12.67 0.88 -0.43
CA GLU A 292 13.64 1.91 -0.82
C GLU A 292 12.96 3.26 -1.09
N ASP A 293 11.86 3.27 -1.84
CA ASP A 293 11.07 4.49 -2.12
C ASP A 293 10.46 5.08 -0.83
N ILE A 294 9.98 4.24 0.08
CA ILE A 294 9.46 4.68 1.39
C ILE A 294 10.57 5.34 2.21
N ILE A 295 11.77 4.74 2.28
CA ILE A 295 12.91 5.32 3.01
C ILE A 295 13.30 6.67 2.39
N ASN A 296 13.44 6.72 1.06
CA ASN A 296 13.85 7.92 0.33
C ASN A 296 12.85 9.07 0.45
N ARG A 297 11.56 8.79 0.68
CA ARG A 297 10.54 9.80 0.96
C ARG A 297 10.49 10.20 2.44
N LEU A 298 10.54 9.23 3.35
CA LEU A 298 10.34 9.44 4.78
C LEU A 298 11.57 10.06 5.47
N LYS A 299 12.78 9.61 5.13
CA LYS A 299 14.02 10.10 5.77
C LYS A 299 14.20 11.61 5.58
N PRO A 300 14.10 12.20 4.36
CA PRO A 300 14.14 13.65 4.20
C PRO A 300 12.99 14.37 4.90
N ARG A 301 11.80 13.77 4.97
CA ARG A 301 10.66 14.36 5.68
C ARG A 301 10.94 14.47 7.18
N LEU A 302 11.48 13.42 7.81
CA LEU A 302 11.85 13.44 9.22
C LEU A 302 13.02 14.39 9.49
N HIS A 303 14.02 14.43 8.62
CA HIS A 303 15.15 15.37 8.74
C HIS A 303 14.69 16.83 8.70
N LYS A 304 13.76 17.18 7.80
CA LYS A 304 13.16 18.53 7.75
C LYS A 304 12.41 18.92 9.02
N GLN A 305 11.94 17.93 9.78
CA GLN A 305 11.27 18.09 11.07
C GLN A 305 12.25 18.02 12.25
N GLY A 306 13.57 17.96 11.99
CA GLY A 306 14.61 17.91 13.02
C GLY A 306 14.89 16.53 13.62
N PHE A 307 14.34 15.46 13.05
CA PHE A 307 14.52 14.10 13.60
C PHE A 307 15.59 13.29 12.87
N ILE A 308 16.31 12.48 13.66
CA ILE A 308 17.20 11.44 13.15
C ILE A 308 16.52 10.08 13.30
N TRP A 309 16.15 9.50 12.17
CA TRP A 309 15.57 8.16 12.12
C TRP A 309 16.67 7.11 12.33
N ARG A 310 16.47 6.17 13.27
CA ARG A 310 17.43 5.08 13.54
C ARG A 310 16.86 3.68 13.34
N ASN A 311 15.62 3.41 13.77
CA ASN A 311 15.06 2.05 13.74
C ASN A 311 13.94 1.94 12.69
N CYS A 312 14.11 1.04 11.73
CA CYS A 312 13.07 0.69 10.75
C CYS A 312 12.48 -0.67 11.12
N ILE A 313 11.19 -0.70 11.47
CA ILE A 313 10.49 -1.93 11.84
C ILE A 313 9.46 -2.26 10.76
N ALA A 314 9.50 -3.46 10.18
CA ALA A 314 8.55 -3.86 9.16
C ALA A 314 8.25 -5.36 9.20
N ASP A 315 7.21 -5.80 8.50
CA ASP A 315 6.87 -7.22 8.39
C ASP A 315 7.84 -8.00 7.49
N THR A 316 7.80 -9.32 7.60
CA THR A 316 8.55 -10.30 6.80
C THR A 316 8.39 -10.08 5.29
N GLY A 317 7.27 -9.48 4.84
CA GLY A 317 7.06 -9.09 3.44
C GLY A 317 8.12 -8.13 2.87
N TYR A 318 8.80 -7.37 3.72
CA TYR A 318 9.88 -6.44 3.33
C TYR A 318 11.27 -7.07 3.35
N SER A 319 11.41 -8.35 3.73
CA SER A 319 12.70 -9.03 3.79
C SER A 319 13.27 -9.29 2.40
N SER A 320 14.41 -8.68 2.09
CA SER A 320 15.31 -9.06 0.99
C SER A 320 16.76 -8.72 1.37
N GLY A 321 17.72 -9.42 0.75
CA GLY A 321 19.13 -9.13 0.98
C GLY A 321 19.50 -7.71 0.57
N GLU A 322 18.95 -7.26 -0.56
CA GLU A 322 19.06 -5.91 -1.08
C GLU A 322 18.54 -4.87 -0.08
N ASN A 323 17.38 -5.12 0.55
CA ASN A 323 16.81 -4.21 1.54
C ASN A 323 17.64 -4.14 2.81
N TYR A 324 18.18 -5.26 3.30
CA TYR A 324 19.04 -5.23 4.48
C TYR A 324 20.33 -4.45 4.20
N ALA A 325 20.95 -4.66 3.05
CA ALA A 325 22.13 -3.91 2.63
C ALA A 325 21.84 -2.42 2.47
N PHE A 326 20.72 -2.07 1.83
CA PHE A 326 20.28 -0.68 1.66
C PHE A 326 20.00 0.01 2.99
N LEU A 327 19.30 -0.65 3.93
CA LEU A 327 19.04 -0.07 5.26
C LEU A 327 20.35 0.15 6.03
N GLU A 328 21.30 -0.78 5.96
CA GLU A 328 22.62 -0.60 6.59
C GLU A 328 23.39 0.57 5.96
N GLN A 329 23.35 0.73 4.64
CA GLN A 329 23.95 1.86 3.93
C GLN A 329 23.33 3.20 4.32
N GLU A 330 22.01 3.23 4.53
CA GLU A 330 21.28 4.42 4.99
C GLU A 330 21.47 4.70 6.49
N GLY A 331 22.22 3.87 7.22
CA GLY A 331 22.46 4.00 8.66
C GLY A 331 21.26 3.59 9.52
N LEU A 332 20.32 2.82 8.97
CA LEU A 332 19.10 2.38 9.63
C LEU A 332 19.24 0.96 10.19
N VAL A 333 18.91 0.81 11.47
CA VAL A 333 18.81 -0.49 12.13
C VAL A 333 17.48 -1.14 11.75
N SER A 334 17.55 -2.17 10.92
CA SER A 334 16.40 -2.97 10.50
C SER A 334 15.94 -3.96 11.58
N TYR A 335 14.65 -3.94 11.91
CA TYR A 335 13.94 -4.96 12.67
C TYR A 335 12.89 -5.59 11.76
N ILE A 336 13.36 -6.31 10.73
CA ILE A 336 12.54 -7.00 9.74
C ILE A 336 12.86 -8.49 9.85
N PRO A 337 11.87 -9.36 10.13
CA PRO A 337 12.12 -10.80 10.17
C PRO A 337 12.53 -11.34 8.80
N PRO A 338 13.53 -12.23 8.72
CA PRO A 338 13.90 -12.85 7.45
C PRO A 338 12.77 -13.74 6.93
N HIS A 339 12.55 -13.70 5.62
CA HIS A 339 11.60 -14.60 4.98
C HIS A 339 12.06 -16.06 5.11
N GLY A 340 11.14 -16.99 5.43
CA GLY A 340 11.46 -18.41 5.70
C GLY A 340 12.06 -19.20 4.53
N THR A 341 12.26 -18.56 3.38
CA THR A 341 13.02 -19.13 2.25
C THR A 341 14.53 -19.00 2.40
N TYR A 342 15.01 -18.16 3.31
CA TYR A 342 16.43 -18.05 3.60
C TYR A 342 16.87 -19.24 4.46
N LYS A 343 17.79 -20.06 3.93
CA LYS A 343 18.35 -21.24 4.61
C LYS A 343 19.81 -21.07 5.06
N GLY A 344 20.38 -19.86 4.93
CA GLY A 344 21.80 -19.61 5.22
C GLY A 344 22.73 -20.22 4.19
N GLY A 345 22.96 -21.53 4.29
CA GLY A 345 23.81 -22.33 3.41
C GLY A 345 23.30 -23.77 3.26
N PRO A 346 24.00 -24.62 2.51
CA PRO A 346 23.64 -26.03 2.44
C PRO A 346 23.91 -26.74 3.77
N GLU A 347 23.00 -27.63 4.16
CA GLU A 347 23.12 -28.44 5.38
C GLU A 347 24.38 -29.32 5.36
N GLY A 348 25.10 -29.37 6.49
CA GLY A 348 26.33 -30.15 6.62
C GLY A 348 27.58 -29.52 6.00
N PHE A 349 27.54 -28.24 5.63
CA PHE A 349 28.70 -27.48 5.16
C PHE A 349 29.00 -26.29 6.07
N ILE A 350 30.27 -26.14 6.42
CA ILE A 350 30.77 -25.01 7.22
C ILE A 350 31.33 -23.97 6.26
N TYR A 351 30.96 -22.71 6.45
CA TYR A 351 31.46 -21.61 5.61
C TYR A 351 32.67 -20.95 6.25
N ASN A 352 33.76 -20.87 5.50
CA ASN A 352 34.94 -20.12 5.88
C ASN A 352 34.89 -18.73 5.22
N LYS A 353 34.82 -17.69 6.06
CA LYS A 353 34.70 -16.29 5.64
C LYS A 353 35.99 -15.75 5.01
N GLU A 354 37.15 -16.10 5.53
CA GLU A 354 38.43 -15.52 5.12
C GLU A 354 38.81 -15.93 3.70
N GLN A 355 38.53 -17.18 3.35
CA GLN A 355 38.90 -17.76 2.05
C GLN A 355 37.70 -17.94 1.09
N ASP A 356 36.52 -17.40 1.45
CA ASP A 356 35.24 -17.49 0.71
C ASP A 356 34.95 -18.88 0.13
N HIS A 357 34.96 -19.91 0.97
CA HIS A 357 34.69 -21.29 0.56
C HIS A 357 33.84 -22.05 1.59
N TYR A 358 33.27 -23.18 1.17
CA TYR A 358 32.58 -24.10 2.06
C TYR A 358 33.39 -25.38 2.27
N VAL A 359 33.44 -25.87 3.49
CA VAL A 359 34.03 -27.16 3.85
C VAL A 359 32.89 -28.16 4.07
N CYS A 360 32.94 -29.29 3.38
CA CYS A 360 31.97 -30.36 3.59
C CYS A 360 32.27 -31.14 4.88
N SER A 361 31.32 -31.97 5.32
CA SER A 361 31.51 -32.87 6.49
C SER A 361 32.69 -33.84 6.39
N GLN A 362 33.25 -34.06 5.19
CA GLN A 362 34.46 -34.86 4.94
C GLN A 362 35.73 -34.00 4.78
N GLY A 363 35.69 -32.73 5.21
CA GLY A 363 36.84 -31.81 5.15
C GLY A 363 37.22 -31.31 3.75
N LYS A 364 36.44 -31.62 2.71
CA LYS A 364 36.73 -31.18 1.34
C LYS A 364 36.24 -29.75 1.09
N VAL A 365 37.07 -28.95 0.43
CA VAL A 365 36.82 -27.54 0.10
C VAL A 365 35.99 -27.40 -1.17
N ILE A 366 34.99 -26.53 -1.12
CA ILE A 366 34.13 -26.11 -2.23
C ILE A 366 34.36 -24.61 -2.44
N PRO A 367 35.20 -24.23 -3.41
CA PRO A 367 35.56 -22.84 -3.61
C PRO A 367 34.41 -22.02 -4.23
N PHE A 368 34.43 -20.72 -3.94
CA PHE A 368 33.64 -19.74 -4.67
C PHE A 368 34.00 -19.74 -6.16
N LYS A 369 32.99 -19.62 -7.03
CA LYS A 369 33.20 -19.60 -8.48
C LYS A 369 32.84 -18.28 -9.14
N LYS A 370 31.64 -17.75 -8.88
CA LYS A 370 31.16 -16.50 -9.49
C LYS A 370 29.96 -15.92 -8.77
N VAL A 371 29.75 -14.62 -8.95
CA VAL A 371 28.49 -13.93 -8.64
C VAL A 371 27.65 -13.85 -9.91
N PHE A 372 26.35 -14.07 -9.82
CA PHE A 372 25.44 -13.91 -10.94
C PHE A 372 24.05 -13.44 -10.48
N TYR A 373 23.27 -12.93 -11.42
CA TYR A 373 21.86 -12.61 -11.22
C TYR A 373 20.98 -13.75 -11.70
N GLU A 374 20.12 -14.26 -10.83
CA GLU A 374 19.18 -15.32 -11.19
C GLU A 374 18.07 -14.77 -12.10
N LYS A 375 17.99 -15.28 -13.34
CA LYS A 375 17.03 -14.81 -14.37
C LYS A 375 15.56 -14.76 -13.93
N LYS A 376 15.15 -15.60 -12.97
CA LYS A 376 13.74 -15.71 -12.54
C LYS A 376 13.26 -14.53 -11.70
N ASN A 377 14.10 -14.06 -10.78
CA ASN A 377 13.74 -13.05 -9.78
C ASN A 377 14.71 -11.87 -9.74
N ASN A 378 15.70 -11.84 -10.65
CA ASN A 378 16.81 -10.89 -10.68
C ASN A 378 17.55 -10.76 -9.32
N THR A 379 17.67 -11.87 -8.58
CA THR A 379 18.32 -11.88 -7.27
C THR A 379 19.81 -12.17 -7.39
N LYS A 380 20.63 -11.44 -6.63
CA LYS A 380 22.09 -11.58 -6.64
C LYS A 380 22.51 -12.79 -5.81
N LYS A 381 23.19 -13.76 -6.43
CA LYS A 381 23.63 -15.00 -5.78
C LYS A 381 25.12 -15.28 -6.02
N LYS A 382 25.74 -15.97 -5.08
CA LYS A 382 27.06 -16.58 -5.20
C LYS A 382 26.92 -18.05 -5.59
N GLU A 383 27.69 -18.51 -6.56
CA GLU A 383 27.82 -19.92 -6.93
C GLU A 383 29.09 -20.52 -6.34
N TYR A 384 28.95 -21.65 -5.64
CA TYR A 384 30.05 -22.46 -5.12
C TYR A 384 30.05 -23.80 -5.82
N ARG A 385 31.24 -24.24 -6.25
CA ARG A 385 31.37 -25.43 -7.09
C ARG A 385 32.66 -26.17 -6.82
N ALA A 386 32.55 -27.44 -6.44
CA ALA A 386 33.68 -28.35 -6.32
C ALA A 386 34.08 -28.90 -7.69
N LEU A 387 35.36 -29.22 -7.88
CA LEU A 387 35.79 -29.99 -9.04
C LEU A 387 35.32 -31.44 -8.90
N LYS A 388 34.96 -32.09 -10.02
CA LYS A 388 34.55 -33.51 -10.05
C LYS A 388 35.49 -34.41 -9.23
N LYS A 389 36.81 -34.22 -9.39
CA LYS A 389 37.88 -34.97 -8.71
C LYS A 389 37.77 -34.97 -7.19
N VAL A 390 37.25 -33.90 -6.59
CA VAL A 390 37.12 -33.76 -5.12
C VAL A 390 36.08 -34.72 -4.55
N CYS A 391 35.13 -35.17 -5.36
CA CYS A 391 34.00 -36.01 -4.92
C CYS A 391 33.98 -37.42 -5.54
N ILE A 392 35.00 -37.83 -6.31
CA ILE A 392 35.02 -39.15 -6.99
C ILE A 392 34.99 -40.29 -5.96
N ASP A 393 35.89 -40.29 -4.99
CA ASP A 393 36.04 -41.37 -4.00
C ASP A 393 35.39 -41.05 -2.64
N CYS A 394 34.33 -40.23 -2.64
CA CYS A 394 33.67 -39.81 -1.40
C CYS A 394 32.60 -40.84 -0.98
N SER A 395 32.67 -41.33 0.26
CA SER A 395 31.67 -42.26 0.84
C SER A 395 30.24 -41.68 0.85
N LEU A 396 30.12 -40.35 0.96
CA LEU A 396 28.84 -39.64 0.93
C LEU A 396 28.39 -39.21 -0.47
N ARG A 397 29.07 -39.65 -1.55
CA ARG A 397 28.82 -39.18 -2.93
C ARG A 397 27.37 -39.38 -3.36
N SER A 398 26.81 -40.58 -3.16
CA SER A 398 25.44 -40.94 -3.58
C SER A 398 24.39 -40.12 -2.84
N ALA A 399 24.54 -39.93 -1.53
CA ALA A 399 23.65 -39.14 -0.70
C ALA A 399 23.79 -37.62 -0.94
N CYS A 400 25.00 -37.12 -1.18
CA CYS A 400 25.29 -35.68 -1.26
C CYS A 400 25.06 -35.08 -2.65
N LEU A 401 25.37 -35.79 -3.73
CA LEU A 401 25.19 -35.32 -5.12
C LEU A 401 23.82 -35.71 -5.71
N GLY A 402 23.18 -36.75 -5.16
CA GLY A 402 22.02 -37.37 -5.79
C GLY A 402 22.42 -38.21 -7.01
N LYS A 403 21.41 -38.71 -7.75
CA LYS A 403 21.62 -39.74 -8.80
C LYS A 403 22.31 -39.23 -10.06
N THR A 404 22.20 -37.94 -10.39
CA THR A 404 22.60 -37.39 -11.71
C THR A 404 23.75 -36.39 -11.65
N ALA A 405 24.01 -35.75 -10.51
CA ALA A 405 25.05 -34.73 -10.43
C ALA A 405 26.45 -35.36 -10.31
N GLN A 406 27.39 -34.87 -11.11
CA GLN A 406 28.78 -35.34 -11.13
C GLN A 406 29.70 -34.52 -10.21
N GLU A 407 29.25 -33.34 -9.79
CA GLU A 407 30.00 -32.39 -8.95
C GLU A 407 29.04 -31.67 -8.00
N LYS A 408 29.54 -31.28 -6.81
CA LYS A 408 28.72 -30.54 -5.85
C LYS A 408 28.67 -29.09 -6.27
N LYS A 409 27.46 -28.62 -6.57
CA LYS A 409 27.16 -27.23 -6.92
C LYS A 409 25.96 -26.76 -6.11
N PHE A 410 26.09 -25.59 -5.51
CA PHE A 410 24.95 -24.91 -4.88
C PHE A 410 25.13 -23.40 -4.99
N THR A 411 24.02 -22.70 -4.81
CA THR A 411 23.97 -21.24 -4.91
C THR A 411 23.44 -20.68 -3.59
N VAL A 412 24.10 -19.65 -3.10
CA VAL A 412 23.77 -18.97 -1.84
C VAL A 412 23.48 -17.51 -2.14
N THR A 413 22.68 -16.85 -1.32
CA THR A 413 22.46 -15.40 -1.45
C THR A 413 23.78 -14.65 -1.31
N PHE A 414 23.95 -13.56 -2.08
CA PHE A 414 25.10 -12.67 -1.96
C PHE A 414 25.12 -11.96 -0.60
N TYR A 415 23.95 -11.62 -0.07
CA TYR A 415 23.78 -10.81 1.14
C TYR A 415 23.74 -11.63 2.43
N ARG A 416 24.53 -12.71 2.49
CA ARG A 416 24.46 -13.68 3.60
C ARG A 416 24.68 -13.00 4.95
N GLU A 417 25.70 -12.14 5.06
CA GLU A 417 26.05 -11.49 6.31
C GLU A 417 24.93 -10.56 6.81
N GLN A 418 24.29 -9.83 5.90
CA GLN A 418 23.19 -8.93 6.22
C GLN A 418 22.00 -9.72 6.80
N TYR A 419 21.71 -10.89 6.23
CA TYR A 419 20.69 -11.80 6.77
C TYR A 419 21.07 -12.34 8.17
N GLU A 420 22.31 -12.78 8.37
CA GLU A 420 22.78 -13.29 9.67
C GLU A 420 22.72 -12.19 10.75
N ARG A 421 23.14 -10.96 10.43
CA ARG A 421 22.99 -9.79 11.32
C ARG A 421 21.53 -9.46 11.60
N ALA A 422 20.64 -9.59 10.62
CA ALA A 422 19.21 -9.36 10.81
C ALA A 422 18.57 -10.43 11.71
N ILE A 423 18.93 -11.71 11.53
CA ILE A 423 18.50 -12.84 12.38
C ILE A 423 18.91 -12.60 13.83
N ALA A 424 20.21 -12.34 14.06
CA ALA A 424 20.73 -12.07 15.40
C ALA A 424 20.02 -10.88 16.07
N ARG A 425 19.71 -9.83 15.30
CA ARG A 425 18.94 -8.67 15.79
C ARG A 425 17.51 -9.03 16.19
N ILE A 426 16.80 -9.84 15.40
CA ILE A 426 15.42 -10.25 15.67
C ILE A 426 15.32 -11.20 16.87
N GLU A 427 16.28 -12.11 17.02
CA GLU A 427 16.35 -13.07 18.13
C GLU A 427 16.70 -12.42 19.47
N SER A 428 17.37 -11.27 19.43
CA SER A 428 17.68 -10.48 20.63
C SER A 428 16.42 -10.09 21.43
N LYS A 429 16.59 -9.81 22.73
CA LYS A 429 15.50 -9.29 23.58
C LYS A 429 14.86 -8.02 22.99
N ARG A 430 15.69 -7.11 22.46
CA ARG A 430 15.24 -5.89 21.78
C ARG A 430 14.48 -6.18 20.49
N GLY A 431 14.91 -7.16 19.70
CA GLY A 431 14.22 -7.60 18.49
C GLY A 431 12.81 -8.11 18.75
N ARG A 432 12.66 -8.97 19.76
CA ARG A 432 11.34 -9.46 20.21
C ARG A 432 10.42 -8.33 20.66
N TYR A 433 10.94 -7.37 21.42
CA TYR A 433 10.21 -6.17 21.81
C TYR A 433 9.78 -5.34 20.59
N MET A 434 10.69 -5.04 19.66
CA MET A 434 10.38 -4.24 18.46
C MET A 434 9.34 -4.93 17.56
N LYS A 435 9.37 -6.25 17.46
CA LYS A 435 8.36 -7.03 16.73
C LYS A 435 6.96 -6.84 17.34
N ALA A 436 6.84 -6.96 18.66
CA ALA A 436 5.57 -6.73 19.35
C ALA A 436 5.12 -5.27 19.22
N LYS A 437 6.07 -4.32 19.35
CA LYS A 437 5.81 -2.89 19.19
C LYS A 437 5.23 -2.59 17.80
N ARG A 438 5.77 -3.18 16.72
CA ARG A 438 5.25 -3.05 15.35
C ARG A 438 3.75 -3.35 15.27
N GLN A 439 3.35 -4.52 15.75
CA GLN A 439 1.97 -5.00 15.70
C GLN A 439 1.05 -4.04 16.47
N SER A 440 1.44 -3.70 17.70
CA SER A 440 0.69 -2.75 18.54
C SER A 440 0.60 -1.34 17.93
N THR A 441 1.59 -0.93 17.12
CA THR A 441 1.63 0.41 16.55
C THR A 441 0.78 0.51 15.28
N VAL A 442 0.97 -0.39 14.31
CA VAL A 442 0.46 -0.21 12.95
C VAL A 442 -0.92 -0.84 12.74
N GLU A 443 -1.21 -1.97 13.38
CA GLU A 443 -2.50 -2.66 13.21
C GLU A 443 -3.70 -1.80 13.65
N PRO A 444 -3.67 -1.10 14.81
CA PRO A 444 -4.77 -0.22 15.19
C PRO A 444 -4.95 0.97 14.25
N VAL A 445 -3.84 1.47 13.67
CA VAL A 445 -3.88 2.58 12.71
C VAL A 445 -4.59 2.13 11.44
N PHE A 446 -4.16 1.02 10.83
CA PHE A 446 -4.84 0.48 9.65
C PHE A 446 -6.30 0.09 9.92
N GLY A 447 -6.59 -0.49 11.08
CA GLY A 447 -7.96 -0.77 11.51
C GLY A 447 -8.81 0.50 11.55
N THR A 448 -8.27 1.58 12.12
CA THR A 448 -8.96 2.87 12.17
C THR A 448 -9.15 3.47 10.79
N LEU A 449 -8.12 3.44 9.94
CA LEU A 449 -8.19 4.00 8.59
C LEU A 449 -9.26 3.31 7.75
N THR A 450 -9.27 1.98 7.78
CA THR A 450 -10.15 1.15 6.95
C THR A 450 -11.60 1.11 7.45
N GLN A 451 -11.83 1.23 8.76
CA GLN A 451 -13.19 1.17 9.33
C GLN A 451 -13.83 2.54 9.53
N PHE A 452 -13.05 3.56 9.92
CA PHE A 452 -13.59 4.84 10.40
C PHE A 452 -13.08 6.08 9.66
N ARG A 453 -12.11 5.96 8.73
CA ARG A 453 -11.54 7.10 7.99
C ARG A 453 -11.61 6.89 6.48
N GLY A 454 -12.71 6.32 5.97
CA GLY A 454 -12.99 6.26 4.53
C GLY A 454 -12.03 5.43 3.68
N LEU A 455 -11.08 4.67 4.26
CA LEU A 455 -10.08 3.89 3.52
C LEU A 455 -10.52 2.44 3.26
N ARG A 456 -11.80 2.10 3.44
CA ARG A 456 -12.32 0.76 3.13
C ARG A 456 -12.21 0.42 1.63
N LYS A 457 -12.39 1.42 0.78
CA LYS A 457 -12.38 1.33 -0.68
C LYS A 457 -11.98 2.69 -1.26
N ILE A 458 -11.11 2.69 -2.26
CA ILE A 458 -10.84 3.86 -3.09
C ILE A 458 -12.03 4.06 -4.02
N ASN A 459 -12.69 5.22 -3.94
CA ASN A 459 -13.87 5.55 -4.77
C ASN A 459 -13.52 6.35 -6.03
N THR A 460 -12.27 6.79 -6.14
CA THR A 460 -11.70 7.41 -7.33
C THR A 460 -11.01 6.37 -8.21
N ILE A 461 -10.57 6.78 -9.40
CA ILE A 461 -9.93 5.92 -10.41
C ILE A 461 -8.52 6.45 -10.66
N GLY A 462 -7.55 5.54 -10.82
CA GLY A 462 -6.15 5.86 -11.06
C GLY A 462 -5.31 5.99 -9.78
N ILE A 463 -4.04 5.61 -9.88
CA ILE A 463 -3.10 5.56 -8.75
C ILE A 463 -2.92 6.93 -8.09
N LYS A 464 -2.88 7.98 -8.90
CA LYS A 464 -2.75 9.36 -8.46
C LYS A 464 -3.90 9.80 -7.56
N GLN A 465 -5.13 9.38 -7.90
CA GLN A 465 -6.29 9.71 -7.10
C GLN A 465 -6.38 8.83 -5.85
N ALA A 466 -5.94 7.56 -5.94
CA ALA A 466 -5.82 6.68 -4.78
C ALA A 466 -4.86 7.25 -3.73
N ASN A 467 -3.76 7.85 -4.16
CA ASN A 467 -2.80 8.49 -3.26
C ASN A 467 -3.39 9.69 -2.51
N LYS A 468 -4.16 10.55 -3.19
CA LYS A 468 -4.91 11.65 -2.53
C LYS A 468 -5.87 11.13 -1.46
N VAL A 469 -6.58 10.04 -1.75
CA VAL A 469 -7.50 9.40 -0.79
C VAL A 469 -6.74 8.90 0.45
N MET A 470 -5.59 8.27 0.24
CA MET A 470 -4.72 7.79 1.32
C MET A 470 -4.21 8.95 2.18
N HIS A 471 -3.71 10.04 1.57
CA HIS A 471 -3.29 11.23 2.32
C HIS A 471 -4.43 11.83 3.13
N MET A 472 -5.63 12.02 2.55
CA MET A 472 -6.75 12.60 3.29
C MET A 472 -7.20 11.73 4.47
N SER A 473 -7.20 10.40 4.30
CA SER A 473 -7.50 9.46 5.38
C SER A 473 -6.47 9.58 6.53
N ALA A 474 -5.18 9.66 6.18
CA ALA A 474 -4.10 9.85 7.16
C ALA A 474 -4.16 11.22 7.86
N ILE A 475 -4.50 12.29 7.12
CA ILE A 475 -4.69 13.64 7.69
C ILE A 475 -5.82 13.61 8.72
N ALA A 476 -6.98 13.05 8.38
CA ALA A 476 -8.12 12.95 9.29
C ALA A 476 -7.79 12.12 10.55
N TYR A 477 -7.01 11.04 10.38
CA TYR A 477 -6.51 10.25 11.51
C TYR A 477 -5.61 11.07 12.43
N ASN A 478 -4.58 11.72 11.88
CA ASN A 478 -3.63 12.52 12.65
C ASN A 478 -4.32 13.69 13.35
N LEU A 479 -5.23 14.41 12.69
CA LEU A 479 -5.98 15.52 13.29
C LEU A 479 -6.84 15.09 14.48
N LYS A 480 -7.54 13.96 14.36
CA LYS A 480 -8.32 13.44 15.50
C LYS A 480 -7.42 13.08 16.68
N LYS A 481 -6.23 12.51 16.43
CA LYS A 481 -5.25 12.25 17.49
C LYS A 481 -4.69 13.52 18.09
N TYR A 482 -4.35 14.48 17.25
CA TYR A 482 -3.82 15.78 17.63
C TYR A 482 -4.79 16.51 18.57
N LEU A 483 -6.06 16.62 18.19
CA LEU A 483 -7.08 17.25 19.02
C LEU A 483 -7.22 16.55 20.37
N ASN A 484 -7.34 15.22 20.38
CA ASN A 484 -7.39 14.45 21.62
C ASN A 484 -6.15 14.57 22.50
N PHE A 485 -5.00 14.95 21.93
CA PHE A 485 -3.75 15.13 22.64
C PHE A 485 -3.67 16.51 23.31
N ILE A 486 -4.14 17.57 22.64
CA ILE A 486 -4.11 18.93 23.18
C ILE A 486 -5.29 19.27 24.10
N THR A 487 -6.37 18.49 24.05
CA THR A 487 -7.54 18.68 24.93
C THR A 487 -7.43 17.91 26.25
N LYS A 488 -6.43 17.04 26.37
CA LYS A 488 -6.07 16.37 27.62
C LYS A 488 -5.07 17.22 28.37
#